data_AF-A0A7X2H6V6-F1
#
_entry.id   AF-A0A7X2H6V6-F1
#
_cell.length_a   1.000
_cell.length_b   1.000
_cell.length_c   1.000
_cell.angle_alpha   90.00
_cell.angle_beta   90.00
_cell.angle_gamma   90.00
#
_symmetry.space_group_name_H-M   'P 1'
#
loop_
_entity.id
_entity.type
_entity.pdbx_description
1 polymer ?
#
loop_
_entity_poly.entity_id
_entity_poly.type
_entity_poly.pdbx_seq_one_letter_code
_entity_poly.pdbx_strand_id
1 'polypeptide(L)'
;MCMEISQAAAAWFRRELGLANGDYIRLFPRYSSGGGLHPGFSLGIATEAPGRPANRVEQEGIVFYMEEQDLWYMDGHSLSIEYSEAEDDIEYKYKALPATETLRE
;
A
#
# COMPACT_ATOMS: atom_id res chain seq x y z
N MET A 1 3.49 -11.60 -3.22
CA MET A 1 2.93 -10.41 -2.56
C MET A 1 3.86 -9.26 -2.85
N CYS A 2 3.39 -8.26 -3.57
CA CYS A 2 4.12 -7.04 -3.87
C CYS A 2 3.21 -5.84 -3.67
N MET A 3 3.81 -4.72 -3.29
CA MET A 3 3.17 -3.42 -3.35
C MET A 3 3.70 -2.69 -4.59
N GLU A 4 2.82 -1.99 -5.28
CA GLU A 4 3.15 -1.19 -6.46
C GLU A 4 2.44 0.16 -6.35
N ILE A 5 3.15 1.23 -6.64
CA ILE A 5 2.61 2.60 -6.60
C ILE A 5 2.82 3.23 -7.97
N SER A 6 1.73 3.68 -8.58
CA SER A 6 1.81 4.42 -9.84
C SER A 6 2.52 5.77 -9.63
N GLN A 7 3.19 6.26 -10.68
CA GLN A 7 3.85 7.58 -10.61
C GLN A 7 2.86 8.70 -10.27
N ALA A 8 1.64 8.65 -10.82
CA ALA A 8 0.59 9.62 -10.52
C ALA A 8 0.15 9.58 -9.05
N ALA A 9 -0.01 8.38 -8.47
CA ALA A 9 -0.32 8.23 -7.05
C ALA A 9 0.79 8.81 -6.16
N ALA A 10 2.06 8.51 -6.47
CA ALA A 10 3.18 9.05 -5.70
C ALA A 10 3.25 10.59 -5.78
N ALA A 11 3.00 11.17 -6.96
CA ALA A 11 2.93 12.62 -7.13
C ALA A 11 1.77 13.25 -6.35
N TRP A 12 0.61 12.59 -6.29
CA TRP A 12 -0.52 13.03 -5.48
C TRP A 12 -0.17 13.03 -3.99
N PHE A 13 0.40 11.93 -3.47
CA PHE A 13 0.84 11.87 -2.06
C PHE A 13 1.84 12.96 -1.72
N ARG A 14 2.79 13.20 -2.63
CA ARG A 14 3.77 14.27 -2.49
C ARG A 14 3.11 15.64 -2.34
N ARG A 15 2.12 15.92 -3.17
CA ARG A 15 1.38 17.19 -3.19
C ARG A 15 0.52 17.35 -1.93
N GLU A 16 -0.32 16.36 -1.62
CA GLU A 16 -1.30 16.47 -0.53
C GLU A 16 -0.66 16.42 0.86
N LEU A 17 0.42 15.66 1.03
CA LEU A 17 1.11 15.54 2.31
C LEU A 17 2.34 16.44 2.40
N GLY A 18 2.66 17.20 1.35
CA GLY A 18 3.79 18.14 1.34
C GLY A 18 5.16 17.48 1.46
N LEU A 19 5.34 16.31 0.84
CA LEU A 19 6.53 15.46 1.02
C LEU A 19 7.70 15.88 0.13
N ALA A 20 8.90 15.59 0.62
CA ALA A 20 10.17 15.77 -0.07
C ALA A 20 10.84 14.42 -0.38
N ASN A 21 11.91 14.49 -1.18
CA ASN A 21 12.70 13.30 -1.48
C ASN A 21 13.34 12.76 -0.20
N GLY A 22 13.20 11.45 0.03
CA GLY A 22 13.68 10.77 1.24
C GLY A 22 12.62 10.67 2.34
N ASP A 23 11.44 11.28 2.18
CA ASP A 23 10.32 11.07 3.10
C ASP A 23 9.70 9.69 2.93
N TYR A 24 8.98 9.29 3.97
CA TYR A 24 8.41 7.96 4.12
C TYR A 24 6.90 8.03 4.26
N ILE A 25 6.22 7.05 3.66
CA ILE A 25 4.81 6.77 3.87
C ILE A 25 4.68 5.33 4.33
N ARG A 26 4.22 5.17 5.57
CA ARG A 26 3.85 3.89 6.16
C ARG A 26 2.41 3.57 5.80
N LEU A 27 2.18 2.40 5.23
CA LEU A 27 0.87 1.80 5.06
C LEU A 27 0.63 0.77 6.16
N PHE A 28 -0.53 0.81 6.80
CA PHE A 28 -0.86 -0.11 7.90
C PHE A 28 -2.37 -0.40 7.97
N PRO A 29 -2.78 -1.60 8.38
CA PRO A 29 -4.18 -1.91 8.62
C PRO A 29 -4.72 -1.11 9.80
N ARG A 30 -5.87 -0.47 9.61
CA ARG A 30 -6.59 0.25 10.66
C ARG A 30 -8.01 -0.27 10.78
N TYR A 31 -8.46 -0.49 12.01
CA TYR A 31 -9.85 -0.84 12.29
C TYR A 31 -10.77 0.33 11.92
N SER A 32 -11.78 0.07 11.10
CA SER A 32 -12.71 1.06 10.60
C SER A 32 -14.03 0.39 10.21
N SER A 33 -15.12 1.15 10.09
CA SER A 33 -16.38 0.63 9.54
C SER A 33 -16.33 0.39 8.02
N GLY A 34 -15.17 0.59 7.38
CA GLY A 34 -14.97 0.39 5.95
C GLY A 34 -14.80 -1.07 5.54
N GLY A 35 -14.82 -1.29 4.23
CA GLY A 35 -14.49 -2.57 3.59
C GLY A 35 -13.38 -2.34 2.58
N GLY A 36 -12.17 -2.81 2.90
CA GLY A 36 -11.08 -2.96 1.94
C GLY A 36 -10.88 -4.44 1.61
N LEU A 37 -9.71 -4.96 1.95
CA LEU A 37 -9.38 -6.38 1.78
C LEU A 37 -10.01 -7.29 2.84
N HIS A 38 -10.07 -6.83 4.11
CA HIS A 38 -10.67 -7.56 5.22
C HIS A 38 -11.88 -6.78 5.77
N PRO A 39 -13.01 -7.44 6.10
CA PRO A 39 -14.17 -6.77 6.69
C PRO A 39 -13.81 -6.06 8.00
N GLY A 40 -14.18 -4.78 8.13
CA GLY A 40 -13.88 -3.98 9.33
C GLY A 40 -12.46 -3.41 9.37
N PHE A 41 -11.70 -3.53 8.28
CA PHE A 41 -10.38 -2.94 8.15
C PHE A 41 -10.22 -2.13 6.86
N SER A 42 -9.47 -1.05 6.98
CA SER A 42 -9.03 -0.19 5.88
C SER A 42 -7.52 0.03 5.97
N LEU A 43 -6.87 0.41 4.86
CA LEU A 43 -5.49 0.91 4.92
C LEU A 43 -5.48 2.34 5.48
N GLY A 44 -4.66 2.54 6.50
CA GLY A 44 -4.22 3.85 6.96
C GLY A 44 -2.85 4.19 6.37
N ILE A 45 -2.55 5.50 6.36
CA ILE A 45 -1.24 6.03 6.00
C ILE A 45 -0.68 6.89 7.14
N ALA A 46 0.64 6.89 7.31
CA ALA A 46 1.35 7.79 8.22
C ALA A 46 2.70 8.21 7.62
N THR A 47 3.12 9.44 7.91
CA THR A 47 4.43 9.97 7.51
C THR A 47 5.42 9.79 8.65
N GLU A 48 5.98 8.58 8.76
CA GLU A 48 6.92 8.21 9.83
C GLU A 48 8.08 7.40 9.26
N ALA A 49 9.23 7.44 9.95
CA ALA A 49 10.39 6.66 9.56
C ALA A 49 10.17 5.17 9.89
N PRO A 50 10.72 4.25 9.07
CA PRO A 50 10.52 2.82 9.25
C PRO A 50 11.25 2.27 10.49
N GLY A 51 10.59 1.39 11.23
CA GLY A 51 11.19 0.62 12.32
C GLY A 51 11.73 -0.72 11.82
N ARG A 52 10.83 -1.58 11.35
CA ARG A 52 11.10 -2.88 10.71
C ARG A 52 10.33 -2.96 9.39
N PRO A 53 10.77 -2.20 8.37
CA PRO A 53 10.06 -2.12 7.11
C PRO A 53 10.11 -3.45 6.37
N ALA A 54 8.97 -3.81 5.81
CA ALA A 54 8.80 -4.88 4.86
C ALA A 54 8.00 -4.37 3.65
N ASN A 55 8.13 -5.07 2.52
CA ASN A 55 7.47 -4.72 1.26
C ASN A 55 7.63 -3.22 0.92
N ARG A 56 8.87 -2.78 0.75
CA ARG A 56 9.26 -1.38 0.47
C ARG A 56 9.24 -1.09 -1.02
N VAL A 57 8.73 0.08 -1.39
CA VAL A 57 8.72 0.61 -2.75
C VAL A 57 9.19 2.06 -2.71
N GLU A 58 10.01 2.46 -3.67
CA GLU A 58 10.43 3.85 -3.82
C GLU A 58 9.89 4.38 -5.14
N GLN A 59 9.16 5.49 -5.08
CA GLN A 59 8.52 6.11 -6.24
C GLN A 59 8.50 7.62 -6.06
N GLU A 60 8.91 8.38 -7.10
CA GLU A 60 9.01 9.86 -7.05
C GLU A 60 9.85 10.39 -5.87
N GLY A 61 10.88 9.63 -5.45
CA GLY A 61 11.73 9.98 -4.31
C GLY A 61 11.09 9.77 -2.94
N ILE A 62 9.87 9.24 -2.88
CA ILE A 62 9.17 8.89 -1.64
C ILE A 62 9.26 7.39 -1.42
N VAL A 63 9.43 7.00 -0.15
CA VAL A 63 9.55 5.61 0.26
C VAL A 63 8.24 5.14 0.88
N PHE A 64 7.54 4.27 0.17
CA PHE A 64 6.33 3.60 0.63
C PHE A 64 6.70 2.27 1.26
N TYR A 65 6.14 1.94 2.42
CA TYR A 65 6.45 0.68 3.10
C TYR A 65 5.32 0.21 4.01
N MET A 66 5.32 -1.07 4.36
CA MET A 66 4.55 -1.62 5.47
C MET A 66 5.52 -2.13 6.55
N GLU A 67 5.09 -2.25 7.80
CA GLU A 67 5.91 -2.92 8.82
C GLU A 67 5.75 -4.45 8.72
N GLU A 68 6.77 -5.22 9.13
CA GLU A 68 6.70 -6.69 9.16
C GLU A 68 5.44 -7.21 9.87
N GLN A 69 5.06 -6.57 10.98
CA GLN A 69 3.88 -6.93 11.78
C GLN A 69 2.54 -6.66 11.06
N ASP A 70 2.54 -5.86 10.00
CA ASP A 70 1.34 -5.43 9.27
C ASP A 70 1.15 -6.20 7.95
N LEU A 71 2.13 -7.05 7.56
CA LEU A 71 2.10 -7.80 6.30
C LEU A 71 0.94 -8.79 6.18
N TRP A 72 0.44 -9.31 7.31
CA TRP A 72 -0.71 -10.24 7.33
C TRP A 72 -1.93 -9.65 6.60
N TYR A 73 -2.07 -8.33 6.57
CA TYR A 73 -3.19 -7.67 5.90
C TYR A 73 -3.21 -8.00 4.41
N MET A 74 -2.04 -8.08 3.79
CA MET A 74 -1.86 -8.33 2.36
C MET A 74 -1.55 -9.80 2.04
N ASP A 75 -1.59 -10.71 3.02
CA ASP A 75 -1.26 -12.12 2.78
C ASP A 75 -2.12 -12.72 1.66
N GLY A 76 -1.47 -13.42 0.72
CA GLY A 76 -2.12 -13.96 -0.48
C GLY A 76 -2.53 -12.92 -1.54
N HIS A 77 -2.23 -11.63 -1.35
CA HIS A 77 -2.64 -10.55 -2.25
C HIS A 77 -1.45 -9.65 -2.64
N SER A 78 -1.59 -8.94 -3.75
CA SER A 78 -0.77 -7.79 -4.11
C SER A 78 -1.60 -6.52 -4.01
N LEU A 79 -0.93 -5.41 -3.68
CA LEU A 79 -1.54 -4.09 -3.56
C LEU A 79 -1.02 -3.20 -4.68
N SER A 80 -1.92 -2.64 -5.46
CA SER A 80 -1.63 -1.59 -6.43
C SER A 80 -2.30 -0.30 -5.98
N ILE A 81 -1.51 0.77 -5.88
CA ILE A 81 -1.95 2.09 -5.46
C ILE A 81 -1.93 3.01 -6.66
N GLU A 82 -3.11 3.44 -7.09
CA GLU A 82 -3.32 4.20 -8.32
C GLU A 82 -4.05 5.50 -8.03
N TYR A 83 -3.79 6.51 -8.85
CA TYR A 83 -4.52 7.77 -8.80
C TYR A 83 -5.75 7.70 -9.70
N SER A 84 -6.91 8.08 -9.17
CA SER A 84 -8.17 8.18 -9.91
C SER A 84 -8.45 9.64 -10.25
N GLU A 85 -8.29 10.00 -11.52
CA GLU A 85 -8.65 11.34 -12.02
C GLU A 85 -10.14 11.67 -11.86
N ALA A 86 -11.00 10.64 -11.81
CA ALA A 86 -12.45 10.84 -11.67
C ALA A 86 -12.84 11.31 -10.27
N GLU A 87 -12.18 10.77 -9.24
CA GLU A 87 -12.44 11.08 -7.83
C GLU A 87 -11.46 12.10 -7.26
N ASP A 88 -10.43 12.48 -8.03
CA ASP A 88 -9.27 13.29 -7.60
C ASP A 88 -8.54 12.69 -6.37
N ASP A 89 -8.59 11.36 -6.23
CA ASP A 89 -8.19 10.64 -5.02
C ASP A 89 -7.41 9.34 -5.34
N ILE A 90 -6.96 8.63 -4.30
CA ILE A 90 -6.16 7.42 -4.40
C ILE A 90 -7.03 6.18 -4.26
N GLU A 91 -6.88 5.26 -5.20
CA GLU A 91 -7.55 3.97 -5.18
C GLU A 91 -6.58 2.85 -4.81
N TYR A 92 -7.00 2.03 -3.86
CA TYR A 92 -6.29 0.83 -3.42
C TYR A 92 -6.89 -0.40 -4.08
N LYS A 93 -6.15 -1.03 -4.99
CA LYS A 93 -6.57 -2.25 -5.67
C LYS A 93 -5.84 -3.46 -5.12
N TYR A 94 -6.62 -4.45 -4.70
CA TYR A 94 -6.09 -5.72 -4.21
C TYR A 94 -6.26 -6.79 -5.29
N LYS A 95 -5.18 -7.48 -5.61
CA LYS A 95 -5.19 -8.60 -6.55
C LYS A 95 -4.78 -9.87 -5.84
N ALA A 96 -5.65 -10.87 -5.83
CA ALA A 96 -5.29 -12.20 -5.34
C ALA A 96 -4.13 -12.75 -6.17
N LEU A 97 -3.12 -13.26 -5.49
CA LEU A 97 -2.05 -13.99 -6.15
C LEU A 97 -2.60 -15.33 -6.62
N PRO A 98 -2.26 -15.79 -7.84
CA PRO A 98 -2.63 -17.14 -8.25
C PRO A 98 -2.08 -18.10 -7.20
N ALA A 99 -2.95 -18.94 -6.63
CA ALA A 99 -2.49 -20.06 -5.84
C ALA A 99 -1.59 -20.89 -6.76
N THR A 100 -0.33 -21.05 -6.40
CA THR A 100 0.53 -22.01 -7.09
C THR A 100 -0.15 -23.36 -6.93
N GLU A 101 -0.83 -23.84 -7.97
CA GLU A 101 -1.31 -25.22 -8.07
C GLU A 101 -0.08 -26.10 -7.85
N THR A 102 0.07 -26.57 -6.61
CA THR A 102 0.97 -27.67 -6.33
C THR A 102 0.30 -28.88 -6.94
N LEU A 103 0.77 -29.24 -8.13
CA LEU A 103 0.56 -30.55 -8.74
C LEU A 103 0.65 -31.61 -7.64
N ARG A 104 -0.49 -32.18 -7.25
CA ARG A 104 -0.57 -33.45 -6.56
C ARG A 104 -1.02 -34.49 -7.57
N GLU A 105 0.00 -35.22 -8.03
CA GLU A 105 0.04 -36.63 -8.45
C GLU A 105 -0.96 -37.12 -9.51
#